data_AF-A0A5M9MYH3-F1
#
_entry.id   AF-A0A5M9MYH3-F1
#
_cell.length_a   1.000
_cell.length_b   1.000
_cell.length_c   1.000
_cell.angle_alpha   90.00
_cell.angle_beta   90.00
_cell.angle_gamma   90.00
#
_symmetry.space_group_name_H-M   'P 1'
#
loop_
_entity.id
_entity.type
_entity.pdbx_description
1 polymer ?
#
loop_
_entity_poly.entity_id
_entity_poly.type
_entity_poly.pdbx_seq_one_letter_code
_entity_poly.pdbx_strand_id
1 'polypeptide(L)'
;MIGVGSLCAAWISYGTYIGLAPTNNAQWQVPLGLQIIRAVFLGLLITFFPESPRWFIDHSHHENDLKTLAKLHGYGDENDPSVRAEYNQIQEGIVLNTSMQQSLTQSCSFHGRHFAVCFSVAHCKLLYYSVQIYGQVGIRGDGTLRYQAVNSIIALVAQFLCMVFIDRLGRRWTLVFRNVGNVVSFIVTCILLGQFAPEVNNTGAHWTSLL
;
A
#
# COMPACT_ATOMS: atom_id res chain seq x y z
N MET A 1 5.92 -0.77 2.69
CA MET A 1 4.95 -1.09 3.77
C MET A 1 4.08 0.13 4.06
N ILE A 2 2.97 0.28 3.35
CA ILE A 2 2.06 1.43 3.54
C ILE A 2 1.36 1.43 4.92
N GLY A 3 1.17 0.25 5.54
CA GLY A 3 0.47 0.11 6.80
C GLY A 3 1.13 0.83 7.98
N VAL A 4 2.48 0.82 8.06
CA VAL A 4 3.20 1.52 9.15
C VAL A 4 3.02 3.04 9.03
N GLY A 5 3.06 3.56 7.80
CA GLY A 5 2.78 4.97 7.53
C GLY A 5 1.35 5.37 7.90
N SER A 6 0.37 4.53 7.54
CA SER A 6 -1.04 4.73 7.89
C SER A 6 -1.29 4.69 9.39
N LEU A 7 -0.65 3.76 10.11
CA LEU A 7 -0.74 3.67 11.57
C LEU A 7 -0.25 4.97 12.22
N CYS A 8 0.97 5.41 11.89
CA CYS A 8 1.51 6.66 12.43
C CYS A 8 0.58 7.84 12.12
N ALA A 9 0.12 7.95 10.87
CA ALA A 9 -0.76 9.04 10.46
C ALA A 9 -2.10 9.06 11.22
N ALA A 10 -2.73 7.91 11.40
CA ALA A 10 -4.01 7.80 12.12
C ALA A 10 -3.86 8.19 13.60
N TRP A 11 -2.80 7.73 14.27
CA TRP A 11 -2.55 8.06 15.69
C TRP A 11 -2.15 9.51 15.90
N ILE A 12 -1.35 10.08 14.99
CA ILE A 12 -0.98 11.50 15.05
C ILE A 12 -2.20 12.38 14.80
N SER A 13 -3.06 12.03 13.86
CA SER A 13 -4.30 12.77 13.56
C SER A 13 -5.30 12.71 14.72
N TYR A 14 -5.38 11.55 15.40
CA TYR A 14 -6.18 11.41 16.62
C TYR A 14 -5.59 12.23 17.79
N GLY A 15 -4.27 12.21 17.95
CA GLY A 15 -3.57 12.99 18.98
C GLY A 15 -3.73 14.49 18.80
N THR A 16 -3.65 15.01 17.57
CA THR A 16 -3.90 16.43 17.29
C THR A 16 -5.36 16.81 17.45
N TYR A 17 -6.31 15.89 17.21
CA TYR A 17 -7.74 16.11 17.46
C TYR A 17 -8.09 16.24 18.95
N ILE A 18 -7.45 15.48 19.83
CA ILE A 18 -7.68 15.57 21.28
C ILE A 18 -6.90 16.70 21.94
N GLY A 19 -5.66 16.93 21.50
CA GLY A 19 -4.76 17.89 22.15
C GLY A 19 -4.99 19.34 21.77
N LEU A 20 -5.71 19.64 20.68
CA LEU A 20 -5.91 21.00 20.16
C LEU A 20 -7.40 21.31 20.06
N ALA A 21 -7.78 22.54 20.42
CA ALA A 21 -9.15 23.01 20.26
C ALA A 21 -9.55 23.04 18.77
N PRO A 22 -10.82 22.72 18.43
CA PRO A 22 -11.30 22.62 17.05
C PRO A 22 -11.27 23.94 16.26
N THR A 23 -11.03 25.07 16.94
CA THR A 23 -10.83 26.40 16.34
C THR A 23 -9.39 26.65 15.89
N ASN A 24 -8.46 25.76 16.21
CA ASN A 24 -7.04 25.94 15.91
C ASN A 24 -6.66 25.22 14.61
N ASN A 25 -6.23 25.99 13.60
CA ASN A 25 -5.75 25.48 12.31
C ASN A 25 -4.57 24.49 12.43
N ALA A 26 -3.85 24.52 13.56
CA ALA A 26 -2.77 23.57 13.84
C ALA A 26 -3.24 22.10 13.81
N GLN A 27 -4.52 21.82 14.05
CA GLN A 27 -5.06 20.46 14.13
C GLN A 27 -4.86 19.63 12.85
N TRP A 28 -5.02 20.26 11.67
CA TRP A 28 -4.83 19.61 10.37
C TRP A 28 -3.46 19.91 9.75
N GLN A 29 -2.82 21.02 10.14
CA GLN A 29 -1.50 21.40 9.65
C GLN A 29 -0.39 20.51 10.21
N VAL A 30 -0.45 20.15 11.50
CA VAL A 30 0.57 19.32 12.16
C VAL A 30 0.71 17.93 11.51
N PRO A 31 -0.39 17.17 11.26
CA PRO A 31 -0.30 15.87 10.58
C PRO A 31 0.27 15.96 9.15
N LEU A 32 -0.06 17.02 8.40
CA LEU A 32 0.45 17.24 7.04
C LEU A 32 1.92 17.68 7.04
N GLY A 33 2.29 18.60 7.93
CA GLY A 33 3.67 19.07 8.06
C GLY A 33 4.62 17.93 8.39
N LEU A 34 4.21 17.00 9.27
CA LEU A 34 5.02 15.83 9.60
C LEU A 34 5.23 14.87 8.41
N GLN A 35 4.25 14.77 7.51
CA GLN A 35 4.40 13.97 6.27
C GLN A 35 5.44 14.60 5.34
N ILE A 36 5.42 15.93 5.21
CA ILE A 36 6.39 16.68 4.40
C ILE A 36 7.81 16.48 4.94
N ILE A 37 8.00 16.56 6.27
CA ILE A 37 9.32 16.34 6.90
C ILE A 37 9.88 14.96 6.52
N ARG A 38 9.06 13.91 6.57
CA ARG A 38 9.48 12.55 6.17
C ARG A 38 9.80 12.48 4.68
N ALA A 39 9.01 13.13 3.83
CA ALA A 39 9.24 13.14 2.39
C ALA A 39 10.55 13.86 2.02
N VAL A 40 10.83 15.00 2.65
CA VAL A 40 12.09 15.74 2.47
C VAL A 40 13.28 14.92 2.95
N PHE A 41 13.17 14.27 4.10
CA PHE A 41 14.21 13.39 4.61
C PHE A 41 14.54 12.25 3.63
N LEU A 42 13.52 11.59 3.07
CA LEU A 42 13.71 10.56 2.05
C LEU A 42 14.28 11.13 0.74
N GLY A 43 13.83 12.31 0.32
CA GLY A 43 14.32 13.00 -0.87
C GLY A 43 15.78 13.44 -0.75
N LEU A 44 16.27 13.74 0.46
CA LEU A 44 17.70 13.95 0.68
C LEU A 44 18.48 12.64 0.64
N LEU A 45 17.91 11.56 1.20
CA LEU A 45 18.54 10.25 1.20
C LEU A 45 18.74 9.69 -0.21
N ILE A 46 17.77 9.89 -1.11
CA ILE A 46 17.85 9.34 -2.47
C ILE A 46 19.03 9.91 -3.27
N THR A 47 19.46 11.15 -2.99
CA THR A 47 20.62 11.77 -3.63
C THR A 47 21.94 11.07 -3.27
N PHE A 48 21.98 10.33 -2.16
CA PHE A 48 23.15 9.53 -1.76
C PHE A 48 23.16 8.12 -2.35
N PHE A 49 22.02 7.61 -2.83
CA PHE A 49 21.95 6.28 -3.39
C PHE A 49 22.33 6.30 -4.88
N PRO A 50 23.20 5.38 -5.34
CA PRO A 50 23.46 5.24 -6.76
C PRO A 50 22.16 4.81 -7.48
N GLU A 51 22.00 5.28 -8.72
CA GLU A 51 20.88 4.87 -9.56
C GLU A 51 20.90 3.36 -9.83
N SER A 52 19.73 2.79 -10.11
CA SER A 52 19.61 1.34 -10.27
C SER A 52 20.38 0.86 -11.51
N PRO A 53 21.19 -0.22 -11.43
CA PRO A 53 21.91 -0.81 -12.57
C PRO A 53 21.02 -1.07 -13.79
N ARG A 54 19.83 -1.65 -13.55
CA ARG A 54 18.82 -1.91 -14.59
C ARG A 54 18.46 -0.69 -15.44
N TRP A 55 18.44 0.51 -14.84
CA TRP A 55 18.14 1.75 -15.57
C TRP A 55 19.27 2.13 -16.52
N PHE A 56 20.54 1.93 -16.13
CA PHE A 56 21.69 2.20 -16.99
C PHE A 56 21.76 1.26 -18.20
N ILE A 57 21.42 -0.02 -18.03
CA ILE A 57 21.36 -1.00 -19.14
C ILE A 57 20.29 -0.60 -20.16
N ASP A 58 19.12 -0.18 -19.69
CA ASP A 58 17.99 0.20 -20.54
C ASP A 58 18.28 1.51 -21.32
N HIS A 59 19.06 2.42 -20.75
CA HIS A 59 19.44 3.69 -21.37
C HIS A 59 20.80 3.63 -22.11
N SER A 60 21.31 2.42 -22.42
CA SER A 60 22.54 2.19 -23.20
C SER A 60 23.83 2.79 -22.62
N HIS A 61 23.89 3.03 -21.31
CA HIS A 61 25.06 3.54 -20.59
C HIS A 61 25.89 2.40 -19.99
N HIS A 62 26.42 1.52 -20.86
CA HIS A 62 27.04 0.24 -20.47
C HIS A 62 28.26 0.35 -19.51
N GLU A 63 29.08 1.41 -19.61
CA GLU A 63 30.26 1.58 -18.75
C GLU A 63 29.92 1.93 -17.30
N ASN A 64 28.83 2.67 -17.06
CA ASN A 64 28.42 3.06 -15.70
C ASN A 64 27.66 1.94 -14.99
N ASP A 65 27.08 1.03 -15.76
CA ASP A 65 26.32 -0.07 -15.20
C ASP A 65 27.21 -1.12 -14.52
N LEU A 66 28.26 -1.59 -15.20
CA LEU A 66 29.23 -2.54 -14.64
C LEU A 66 29.90 -1.99 -13.37
N LYS A 67 30.22 -0.69 -13.35
CA LYS A 67 30.76 0.00 -12.17
C LYS A 67 29.78 0.00 -10.99
N THR A 68 28.51 0.25 -11.26
CA THR A 68 27.47 0.28 -10.22
C THR A 68 27.17 -1.13 -9.70
N LEU A 69 27.11 -2.12 -10.60
CA LEU A 69 26.92 -3.53 -10.26
C LEU A 69 28.11 -4.09 -9.46
N ALA A 70 29.34 -3.78 -9.87
CA ALA A 70 30.56 -4.14 -9.15
C ALA A 70 30.62 -3.49 -7.76
N LYS A 71 30.12 -2.26 -7.61
CA LYS A 71 30.04 -1.59 -6.29
C LYS A 71 29.00 -2.22 -5.36
N LEU A 72 27.91 -2.77 -5.91
CA LEU A 72 26.86 -3.43 -5.13
C LEU A 72 27.20 -4.89 -4.76
N HIS A 73 27.73 -5.68 -5.70
CA HIS A 73 27.91 -7.13 -5.53
C HIS A 73 29.36 -7.62 -5.72
N GLY A 74 30.22 -6.86 -6.42
CA GLY A 74 31.60 -7.26 -6.74
C GLY A 74 32.69 -6.66 -5.85
N TYR A 75 32.35 -6.02 -4.73
CA TYR A 75 33.29 -5.26 -3.87
C TYR A 75 34.17 -4.24 -4.64
N GLY A 76 33.73 -3.80 -5.82
CA GLY A 76 34.47 -2.89 -6.71
C GLY A 76 35.28 -3.57 -7.83
N ASP A 77 35.24 -4.90 -7.97
CA ASP A 77 35.86 -5.59 -9.10
C ASP A 77 34.87 -5.79 -10.27
N GLU A 78 35.12 -5.12 -11.39
CA GLU A 78 34.33 -5.21 -12.62
C GLU A 78 34.57 -6.53 -13.39
N ASN A 79 35.63 -7.26 -13.06
CA ASN A 79 36.02 -8.48 -13.75
C ASN A 79 35.57 -9.76 -13.04
N ASP A 80 34.90 -9.65 -11.89
CA ASP A 80 34.37 -10.80 -11.18
C ASP A 80 33.39 -11.58 -12.09
N PRO A 81 33.61 -12.88 -12.32
CA PRO A 81 32.69 -13.75 -13.04
C PRO A 81 31.23 -13.66 -12.55
N SER A 82 31.02 -13.43 -11.25
CA SER A 82 29.68 -13.33 -10.66
C SER A 82 28.91 -12.09 -11.15
N VAL A 83 29.58 -10.93 -11.19
CA VAL A 83 29.03 -9.64 -11.63
C VAL A 83 28.71 -9.69 -13.13
N ARG A 84 29.59 -10.27 -13.94
CA ARG A 84 29.36 -10.42 -15.39
C ARG A 84 28.21 -11.38 -15.71
N ALA A 85 28.07 -12.45 -14.93
CA ALA A 85 26.94 -13.37 -15.07
C ALA A 85 25.61 -12.68 -14.73
N GLU A 86 25.56 -11.89 -13.66
CA GLU A 86 24.37 -11.12 -13.29
C GLU A 86 24.03 -10.07 -14.35
N TYR A 87 25.03 -9.35 -14.88
CA TYR A 87 24.85 -8.40 -15.98
C TYR A 87 24.19 -9.04 -17.21
N ASN A 88 24.71 -10.19 -17.65
CA ASN A 88 24.14 -10.92 -18.79
C ASN A 88 22.70 -11.37 -18.52
N GLN A 89 22.41 -11.85 -17.32
CA GLN A 89 21.06 -12.27 -16.92
C GLN A 89 20.07 -11.09 -16.96
N ILE A 90 20.50 -9.89 -16.56
CA ILE A 90 19.66 -8.68 -16.62
C ILE A 90 19.40 -8.28 -18.08
N GLN A 91 20.43 -8.32 -18.93
CA GLN A 91 20.30 -8.00 -20.36
C GLN A 91 19.33 -8.94 -21.07
N GLU A 92 19.46 -10.25 -20.84
CA GLU A 92 18.52 -11.26 -21.35
C GLU A 92 17.09 -11.01 -20.84
N GLY A 93 16.96 -10.65 -19.57
CA GLY A 93 15.67 -10.30 -18.97
C GLY A 93 15.00 -9.09 -19.64
N ILE A 94 15.75 -8.06 -20.03
CA ILE A 94 15.21 -6.87 -20.69
C ILE A 94 14.70 -7.19 -22.10
N VAL A 95 15.46 -8.00 -22.87
CA VAL A 95 15.04 -8.45 -24.21
C VAL A 95 13.78 -9.31 -24.13
N LEU A 96 13.72 -10.22 -23.16
CA LEU A 96 12.54 -11.06 -22.92
C LEU A 96 11.34 -10.21 -22.49
N ASN A 97 11.52 -9.24 -21.59
CA ASN A 97 10.43 -8.34 -21.18
C ASN A 97 9.91 -7.49 -22.34
N THR A 98 10.79 -6.98 -23.20
CA THR A 98 10.41 -6.16 -24.35
C THR A 98 9.57 -6.95 -25.36
N SER A 99 10.00 -8.18 -25.69
CA SER A 99 9.26 -9.08 -26.59
C SER A 99 7.94 -9.57 -25.97
N MET A 100 7.94 -9.90 -24.68
CA MET A 100 6.71 -10.27 -23.97
C MET A 100 5.72 -9.11 -23.86
N GLN A 101 6.20 -7.88 -23.68
CA GLN A 101 5.33 -6.69 -23.61
C GLN A 101 4.60 -6.44 -24.93
N GLN A 102 5.28 -6.67 -26.06
CA GLN A 102 4.65 -6.62 -27.39
C GLN A 102 3.63 -7.74 -27.61
N SER A 103 3.88 -8.93 -27.06
CA SER A 103 2.94 -10.07 -27.12
C SER A 103 1.72 -9.89 -26.20
N LEU A 104 1.93 -9.28 -25.03
CA LEU A 104 0.87 -9.03 -24.05
C LEU A 104 -0.16 -8.01 -24.54
N THR A 105 0.24 -6.99 -25.31
CA THR A 105 -0.68 -5.99 -25.88
C THR A 105 -1.53 -6.54 -27.04
N GLN A 106 -1.13 -7.65 -27.66
CA GLN A 106 -1.82 -8.24 -28.80
C GLN A 106 -2.78 -9.40 -28.46
N SER A 107 -2.77 -9.93 -27.24
CA SER A 107 -3.63 -11.09 -26.91
C SER A 107 -5.01 -10.68 -26.35
N CYS A 108 -6.09 -11.26 -26.88
CA CYS A 108 -7.45 -11.10 -26.35
C CYS A 108 -7.62 -11.59 -24.89
N SER A 109 -6.67 -12.38 -24.36
CA SER A 109 -6.64 -12.84 -22.96
C SER A 109 -6.32 -11.70 -21.95
N PHE A 110 -5.85 -10.56 -22.44
CA PHE A 110 -5.48 -9.38 -21.64
C PHE A 110 -6.68 -8.77 -20.89
N HIS A 111 -7.87 -8.77 -21.49
CA HIS A 111 -9.04 -8.12 -20.90
C HIS A 111 -9.47 -8.74 -19.55
N GLY A 112 -9.46 -10.08 -19.43
CA GLY A 112 -9.87 -10.76 -18.18
C GLY A 112 -8.89 -10.54 -17.02
N ARG A 113 -7.59 -10.54 -17.30
CA ARG A 113 -6.54 -10.35 -16.28
C ARG A 113 -6.45 -8.89 -15.82
N HIS A 114 -6.58 -7.94 -16.73
CA HIS A 114 -6.58 -6.51 -16.40
C HIS A 114 -7.86 -6.09 -15.67
N PHE A 115 -9.01 -6.67 -16.03
CA PHE A 115 -10.26 -6.44 -15.30
C PHE A 115 -10.18 -6.94 -13.84
N ALA A 116 -9.62 -8.12 -13.61
CA ALA A 116 -9.45 -8.67 -12.25
C ALA A 116 -8.46 -7.85 -11.39
N VAL A 117 -7.41 -7.29 -12.00
CA VAL A 117 -6.48 -6.38 -11.32
C VAL A 117 -7.17 -5.05 -11.02
N CYS A 118 -7.85 -4.42 -12.00
CA CYS A 118 -8.60 -3.18 -11.82
C CYS A 118 -9.67 -3.28 -10.71
N PHE A 119 -10.42 -4.38 -10.66
CA PHE A 119 -11.43 -4.60 -9.62
C PHE A 119 -10.79 -4.67 -8.22
N SER A 120 -9.56 -5.18 -8.10
CA SER A 120 -8.84 -5.18 -6.83
C SER A 120 -8.44 -3.78 -6.37
N VAL A 121 -8.11 -2.87 -7.30
CA VAL A 121 -7.72 -1.47 -6.97
C VAL A 121 -8.92 -0.60 -6.59
N ALA A 122 -10.13 -0.95 -7.01
CA ALA A 122 -11.36 -0.19 -6.72
C ALA A 122 -11.67 -0.06 -5.22
N HIS A 123 -11.18 -0.98 -4.38
CA HIS A 123 -11.36 -0.98 -2.92
C HIS A 123 -10.71 0.22 -2.22
N CYS A 124 -9.77 0.92 -2.86
CA CYS A 124 -9.08 2.07 -2.27
C CYS A 124 -10.04 3.24 -1.95
N LYS A 125 -11.21 3.29 -2.59
CA LYS A 125 -12.15 4.42 -2.44
C LYS A 125 -12.95 4.39 -1.13
N LEU A 126 -13.11 3.24 -0.49
CA LEU A 126 -13.96 3.08 0.72
C LEU A 126 -13.32 3.66 1.98
N LEU A 127 -11.99 3.62 2.08
CA LEU A 127 -11.26 4.14 3.25
C LEU A 127 -11.45 5.65 3.45
N TYR A 128 -11.60 6.41 2.36
CA TYR A 128 -11.83 7.87 2.42
C TYR A 128 -13.20 8.24 2.99
N TYR A 129 -14.21 7.37 2.79
CA TYR A 129 -15.58 7.61 3.25
C TYR A 129 -15.88 6.95 4.60
N SER A 130 -14.95 6.18 5.16
CA SER A 130 -15.13 5.50 6.46
C SER A 130 -15.60 6.46 7.57
N VAL A 131 -15.00 7.65 7.68
CA VAL A 131 -15.39 8.66 8.67
C VAL A 131 -16.80 9.20 8.44
N GLN A 132 -17.21 9.39 7.19
CA GLN A 132 -18.57 9.84 6.85
C GLN A 132 -19.61 8.74 7.12
N ILE A 133 -19.26 7.47 6.84
CA ILE A 133 -20.09 6.31 7.15
C ILE A 133 -20.24 6.15 8.67
N TYR A 134 -19.16 6.30 9.44
CA TYR A 134 -19.25 6.25 10.91
C TYR A 134 -20.09 7.39 11.49
N GLY A 135 -20.08 8.56 10.84
CA GLY A 135 -20.97 9.67 11.17
C GLY A 135 -22.45 9.38 10.89
N GLN A 136 -22.75 8.66 9.80
CA GLN A 136 -24.11 8.21 9.48
C GLN A 136 -24.63 7.14 10.45
N VAL A 137 -23.74 6.34 11.05
CA VAL A 137 -24.06 5.30 12.06
C VAL A 137 -24.23 5.89 13.48
N GLY A 138 -24.12 7.21 13.65
CA GLY A 138 -24.39 7.91 14.92
C GLY A 138 -23.18 8.09 15.84
N ILE A 139 -21.97 7.70 15.41
CA ILE A 139 -20.73 7.96 16.16
C ILE A 139 -20.28 9.40 15.83
N ARG A 140 -20.32 10.30 16.81
CA ARG A 140 -19.88 11.70 16.64
C ARG A 140 -18.39 11.86 16.94
N GLY A 141 -17.71 12.66 16.11
CA GLY A 141 -16.48 13.40 16.41
C GLY A 141 -15.26 12.60 16.91
N ASP A 142 -15.16 12.41 18.22
CA ASP A 142 -14.02 11.83 18.91
C ASP A 142 -14.00 10.30 18.82
N GLY A 143 -15.18 9.67 18.84
CA GLY A 143 -15.31 8.22 18.73
C GLY A 143 -14.83 7.70 17.37
N THR A 144 -15.16 8.39 16.28
CA THR A 144 -14.83 7.94 14.91
C THR A 144 -13.34 7.91 14.65
N LEU A 145 -12.60 8.92 15.12
CA LEU A 145 -11.14 8.98 14.97
C LEU A 145 -10.42 7.91 15.81
N ARG A 146 -10.94 7.61 17.01
CA ARG A 146 -10.46 6.48 17.84
C ARG A 146 -10.59 5.16 17.11
N TYR A 147 -11.79 4.89 16.59
CA TYR A 147 -12.07 3.66 15.86
C TYR A 147 -11.21 3.54 14.59
N GLN A 148 -11.00 4.64 13.87
CA GLN A 148 -10.11 4.68 12.71
C GLN A 148 -8.63 4.39 13.07
N ALA A 149 -8.15 4.92 14.20
CA ALA A 149 -6.79 4.64 14.69
C ALA A 149 -6.62 3.18 15.12
N VAL A 150 -7.62 2.60 15.78
CA VAL A 150 -7.66 1.17 16.14
C VAL A 150 -7.71 0.28 14.89
N ASN A 151 -8.52 0.64 13.89
CA ASN A 151 -8.61 -0.09 12.63
C ASN A 151 -7.24 -0.16 11.92
N SER A 152 -6.44 0.91 12.02
CA SER A 152 -5.09 0.94 11.44
C SER A 152 -4.12 -0.05 12.11
N ILE A 153 -4.34 -0.41 13.39
CA ILE A 153 -3.57 -1.48 14.06
C ILE A 153 -4.00 -2.85 13.53
N ILE A 154 -5.31 -3.10 13.45
CA ILE A 154 -5.86 -4.36 12.93
C ILE A 154 -5.38 -4.59 11.50
N ALA A 155 -5.44 -3.55 10.66
CA ALA A 155 -4.93 -3.58 9.29
C ALA A 155 -3.43 -3.87 9.22
N LEU A 156 -2.61 -3.31 10.13
CA LEU A 156 -1.17 -3.58 10.17
C LEU A 156 -0.88 -5.04 10.55
N VAL A 157 -1.60 -5.58 11.54
CA VAL A 157 -1.48 -6.99 11.95
C VAL A 157 -1.93 -7.91 10.81
N ALA A 158 -3.05 -7.62 10.16
CA ALA A 158 -3.52 -8.37 9.01
C ALA A 158 -2.54 -8.32 7.83
N GLN A 159 -1.89 -7.18 7.60
CA GLN A 159 -0.85 -7.04 6.57
C GLN A 159 0.39 -7.89 6.91
N PHE A 160 0.80 -7.92 8.18
CA PHE A 160 1.91 -8.76 8.62
C PHE A 160 1.59 -10.25 8.45
N LEU A 161 0.39 -10.68 8.85
CA LEU A 161 -0.08 -12.03 8.63
C LEU A 161 -0.10 -12.38 7.13
N CYS A 162 -0.64 -11.51 6.27
CA CYS A 162 -0.60 -11.71 4.82
C CYS A 162 0.83 -11.91 4.30
N MET A 163 1.80 -11.16 4.83
CA MET A 163 3.21 -11.25 4.41
C MET A 163 3.85 -12.59 4.80
N VAL A 164 3.49 -13.17 5.94
CA VAL A 164 4.00 -14.49 6.36
C VAL A 164 3.30 -15.62 5.59
N PHE A 165 2.01 -15.45 5.28
CA PHE A 165 1.20 -16.49 4.65
C PHE A 165 1.30 -16.52 3.12
N ILE A 166 1.70 -15.42 2.46
CA ILE A 166 1.81 -15.35 0.99
C ILE A 166 2.80 -16.36 0.43
N ASP A 167 3.94 -16.56 1.11
CA ASP A 167 5.00 -17.46 0.65
C ASP A 167 4.61 -18.93 0.79
N ARG A 168 3.62 -19.26 1.62
CA ARG A 168 3.15 -20.64 1.84
C ARG A 168 1.89 -21.01 1.05
N LEU A 169 0.96 -20.07 0.84
CA LEU A 169 -0.36 -20.37 0.25
C LEU A 169 -0.42 -20.20 -1.27
N GLY A 170 0.64 -19.66 -1.88
CA GLY A 170 0.70 -19.42 -3.32
C GLY A 170 -0.15 -18.22 -3.77
N ARG A 171 0.31 -17.53 -4.82
CA ARG A 171 -0.20 -16.20 -5.22
C ARG A 171 -1.69 -16.14 -5.58
N ARG A 172 -2.28 -17.24 -6.06
CA ARG A 172 -3.67 -17.28 -6.55
C ARG A 172 -4.68 -17.32 -5.40
N TRP A 173 -4.44 -18.17 -4.39
CA TRP A 173 -5.38 -18.36 -3.29
C TRP A 173 -5.45 -17.13 -2.39
N THR A 174 -4.33 -16.47 -2.12
CA THR A 174 -4.32 -15.24 -1.31
C THR A 174 -5.16 -14.12 -1.92
N LEU A 175 -5.18 -14.00 -3.26
CA LEU A 175 -6.03 -13.02 -3.94
C LEU A 175 -7.52 -13.38 -3.85
N VAL A 176 -7.86 -14.66 -3.96
CA VAL A 176 -9.26 -15.12 -3.86
C VAL A 176 -9.78 -14.96 -2.44
N PHE A 177 -9.02 -15.41 -1.43
CA PHE A 177 -9.39 -15.26 -0.01
C PHE A 177 -9.64 -13.80 0.37
N ARG A 178 -8.80 -12.87 -0.11
CA ARG A 178 -8.99 -11.43 0.14
C ARG A 178 -10.32 -10.91 -0.43
N ASN A 179 -10.62 -11.25 -1.68
CA ASN A 179 -11.85 -10.76 -2.33
C ASN A 179 -13.10 -11.38 -1.70
N VAL A 180 -13.06 -12.68 -1.38
CA VAL A 180 -14.17 -13.35 -0.69
C VAL A 180 -14.40 -12.74 0.70
N GLY A 181 -13.33 -12.53 1.48
CA GLY A 181 -13.43 -11.88 2.80
C GLY A 181 -14.07 -10.49 2.70
N ASN A 182 -13.65 -9.70 1.72
CA ASN A 182 -14.23 -8.37 1.49
C ASN A 182 -15.72 -8.44 1.11
N VAL A 183 -16.11 -9.34 0.22
CA VAL A 183 -17.53 -9.51 -0.15
C VAL A 183 -18.37 -9.90 1.07
N VAL A 184 -17.86 -10.79 1.93
CA VAL A 184 -18.54 -11.19 3.16
C VAL A 184 -18.68 -10.01 4.12
N SER A 185 -17.63 -9.23 4.37
CA SER A 185 -17.71 -8.01 5.20
C SER A 185 -18.75 -7.02 4.67
N PHE A 186 -18.82 -6.80 3.35
CA PHE A 186 -19.81 -5.91 2.75
C PHE A 186 -21.25 -6.40 2.94
N ILE A 187 -21.49 -7.70 2.78
CA ILE A 187 -22.82 -8.29 2.99
C ILE A 187 -23.26 -8.10 4.44
N VAL A 188 -22.37 -8.37 5.40
CA VAL A 188 -22.64 -8.18 6.84
C VAL A 188 -22.97 -6.72 7.14
N THR A 189 -22.17 -5.77 6.64
CA THR A 189 -22.40 -4.34 6.84
C THR A 189 -23.73 -3.86 6.23
N CYS A 190 -24.08 -4.31 5.02
CA CYS A 190 -25.37 -3.98 4.39
C CYS A 190 -26.57 -4.51 5.18
N ILE A 191 -26.52 -5.74 5.69
CA ILE A 191 -27.60 -6.33 6.49
C ILE A 191 -27.80 -5.52 7.79
N LEU A 192 -26.71 -5.14 8.44
CA LEU A 192 -26.77 -4.41 9.71
C LEU A 192 -27.26 -2.97 9.53
N LEU A 193 -26.85 -2.27 8.48
CA LEU A 193 -27.38 -0.95 8.13
C LEU A 193 -28.89 -1.01 7.81
N GLY A 194 -29.36 -2.11 7.21
CA GLY A 194 -30.77 -2.31 6.92
C GLY A 194 -31.63 -2.64 8.15
N GLN A 195 -31.08 -3.32 9.16
CA GLN A 195 -31.81 -3.71 10.37
C GLN A 195 -31.74 -2.67 11.49
N PHE A 196 -30.64 -1.93 11.60
CA PHE A 196 -30.42 -0.92 12.62
C PHE A 196 -30.41 0.46 11.97
N ALA A 197 -31.58 1.07 11.83
CA ALA A 197 -31.69 2.47 11.43
C ALA A 197 -30.90 3.37 12.42
N PRO A 198 -30.28 4.47 11.96
CA PRO A 198 -29.26 5.23 12.69
C PRO A 198 -29.72 5.99 13.95
N GLU A 199 -30.94 5.72 14.45
CA GLU A 199 -31.51 6.40 15.62
C GLU A 199 -31.33 5.62 16.93
N VAL A 200 -31.00 4.33 16.88
CA VAL A 200 -30.80 3.51 18.09
C VAL A 200 -29.33 3.44 18.47
N ASN A 201 -29.03 3.90 19.69
CA ASN A 201 -27.73 3.93 20.38
C ASN A 201 -27.20 2.49 20.64
N ASN A 202 -27.00 1.71 19.57
CA ASN A 202 -26.63 0.30 19.62
C ASN A 202 -25.12 0.15 19.50
N THR A 203 -24.49 -0.12 20.64
CA THR A 203 -23.03 -0.31 20.78
C THR A 203 -22.48 -1.43 19.89
N GLY A 204 -23.30 -2.42 19.54
CA GLY A 204 -22.92 -3.54 18.67
C GLY A 204 -22.72 -3.18 17.19
N ALA A 205 -23.51 -2.24 16.65
CA ALA A 205 -23.42 -1.83 15.25
C ALA A 205 -22.14 -1.01 14.96
N HIS A 206 -21.50 -0.47 15.99
CA HIS A 206 -20.26 0.27 15.86
C HIS A 206 -19.06 -0.65 15.59
N TRP A 207 -19.04 -1.87 16.13
CA TRP A 207 -17.92 -2.80 15.95
C TRP A 207 -17.85 -3.41 14.54
N THR A 208 -19.00 -3.57 13.89
CA THR A 208 -19.06 -4.09 12.51
C THR A 208 -18.55 -3.11 11.48
N SER A 209 -18.45 -1.85 11.84
CA SER A 209 -17.89 -0.78 11.02
C SER A 209 -16.34 -0.87 10.92
N LEU A 210 -15.72 -1.73 11.73
CA LEU A 210 -14.28 -2.05 11.70
C LEU A 210 -13.93 -3.30 10.85
N LEU A 211 -14.94 -4.05 10.37
CA LEU A 211 -14.81 -5.25 9.52
C LEU A 211 -14.72 -4.91 8.02
#